data_AF-A0A2V8A1Y1-F1
#
_entry.id   AF-A0A2V8A1Y1-F1
#
_cell.length_a   1.000
_cell.length_b   1.000
_cell.length_c   1.000
_cell.angle_alpha   90.00
_cell.angle_beta   90.00
_cell.angle_gamma   90.00
#
_symmetry.space_group_name_H-M   'P 1'
#
loop_
_entity.id
_entity.type
_entity.pdbx_description
1 polymer ?
#
loop_
_entity_poly.entity_id
_entity_poly.type
_entity_poly.pdbx_seq_one_letter_code
_entity_poly.pdbx_strand_id
1 'polypeptide(L)'
;MRSDRVLATGDHHQPQTRSELQAWIRDHLRLASTLEAELVAAIDAVFTRHERLWQESKQEAIQALSSGFADKMARVKTELSARDATVSSISRYFEALVADLTDKSHRDPKTKLMNFGRFTEQLESFLALEQRGRWCAIGLVDITGFKWYNDALGHAVGVRIIERVAQLLREQVRSDDLLAQERPGARAIDEEHRNPDLHARFGGDEFCFL
;
A
#
# COMPACT_ATOMS: atom_id res chain seq x y z
N MET A 1 -55.97 -73.84 -23.23
CA MET A 1 -54.84 -74.62 -22.68
C MET A 1 -54.04 -75.17 -23.85
N ARG A 2 -52.70 -75.02 -23.78
CA ARG A 2 -51.67 -75.25 -24.81
C ARG A 2 -51.56 -74.18 -25.89
N SER A 3 -50.39 -73.69 -26.29
CA SER A 3 -49.05 -73.60 -25.69
C SER A 3 -48.18 -72.87 -26.72
N ASP A 4 -47.34 -71.95 -26.24
CA ASP A 4 -45.95 -71.61 -26.64
C ASP A 4 -45.45 -72.10 -28.01
N ARG A 5 -44.71 -71.32 -28.81
CA ARG A 5 -43.50 -70.59 -28.41
C ARG A 5 -43.05 -69.69 -29.57
N VAL A 6 -42.90 -68.39 -29.31
CA VAL A 6 -42.24 -67.43 -30.20
C VAL A 6 -40.73 -67.49 -29.94
N LEU A 7 -39.95 -67.54 -31.01
CA LEU A 7 -38.48 -67.55 -31.00
C LEU A 7 -37.93 -66.25 -30.40
N ALA A 8 -37.14 -66.35 -29.33
CA ALA A 8 -36.43 -65.24 -28.70
C ALA A 8 -34.91 -65.34 -28.95
N THR A 9 -34.35 -64.26 -29.52
CA THR A 9 -33.06 -63.60 -29.23
C THR A 9 -31.76 -64.43 -29.20
N GLY A 10 -30.88 -64.17 -30.17
CA GLY A 10 -29.43 -64.35 -30.03
C GLY A 10 -28.75 -62.97 -29.94
N ASP A 11 -28.19 -62.65 -28.78
CA ASP A 11 -27.53 -61.38 -28.47
C ASP A 11 -26.14 -61.32 -29.15
N HIS A 12 -25.97 -60.48 -30.17
CA HIS A 12 -24.66 -60.22 -30.78
C HIS A 12 -23.96 -59.10 -30.00
N HIS A 13 -23.27 -59.47 -28.92
CA HIS A 13 -22.50 -58.51 -28.13
C HIS A 13 -21.29 -58.03 -28.94
N GLN A 14 -21.26 -56.73 -29.26
CA GLN A 14 -20.18 -56.11 -30.02
C GLN A 14 -18.99 -55.83 -29.08
N PRO A 15 -17.77 -56.27 -29.41
CA PRO A 15 -16.63 -56.13 -28.51
C PRO A 15 -16.28 -54.65 -28.28
N GLN A 16 -16.17 -54.25 -27.01
CA GLN A 16 -15.82 -52.88 -26.60
C GLN A 16 -14.41 -52.76 -26.04
N THR A 17 -13.83 -53.88 -25.61
CA THR A 17 -12.44 -53.93 -25.13
C THR A 17 -11.54 -54.70 -26.09
N ARG A 18 -10.23 -54.43 -26.04
CA ARG A 18 -9.21 -55.13 -26.84
C ARG A 18 -9.27 -56.65 -26.61
N SER A 19 -9.48 -57.07 -25.37
CA SER A 19 -9.62 -58.46 -24.99
C SER A 19 -10.92 -59.10 -25.50
N GLU A 20 -12.04 -58.36 -25.49
CA GLU A 20 -13.30 -58.83 -26.09
C GLU A 20 -13.19 -58.97 -27.60
N LEU A 21 -12.51 -58.05 -28.29
CA LEU A 21 -12.32 -58.10 -29.73
C LEU A 21 -11.49 -59.33 -30.14
N GLN A 22 -10.43 -59.63 -29.37
CA GLN A 22 -9.62 -60.82 -29.59
C GLN A 22 -10.42 -62.12 -29.39
N ALA A 23 -11.24 -62.19 -28.33
CA ALA A 23 -12.11 -63.34 -28.09
C ALA A 23 -13.17 -63.49 -29.19
N TRP A 24 -13.78 -62.37 -29.62
CA TRP A 24 -14.78 -62.35 -30.67
C TRP A 24 -14.21 -62.83 -32.02
N ILE A 25 -13.01 -62.37 -32.40
CA ILE A 25 -12.30 -62.79 -33.62
C ILE A 25 -12.08 -64.30 -33.62
N ARG A 26 -11.62 -64.86 -32.50
CA ARG A 26 -11.38 -66.29 -32.34
C ARG A 26 -12.66 -67.11 -32.53
N ASP A 27 -13.75 -66.66 -31.89
CA ASP A 27 -15.00 -67.41 -31.87
C ASP A 27 -15.80 -67.31 -33.18
N HIS A 28 -15.67 -66.19 -33.92
CA HIS A 28 -16.51 -65.90 -35.09
C HIS A 28 -15.82 -66.09 -36.46
N LEU A 29 -14.50 -65.89 -36.58
CA LEU A 29 -13.82 -65.92 -37.89
C LEU A 29 -13.23 -67.30 -38.26
N ARG A 30 -13.11 -68.23 -37.31
CA ARG A 30 -12.60 -69.62 -37.49
C ARG A 30 -11.38 -69.71 -38.44
N LEU A 31 -10.40 -68.84 -38.25
CA LEU A 31 -9.18 -68.78 -39.05
C LEU A 31 -8.19 -69.88 -38.63
N ALA A 32 -7.20 -70.17 -39.48
CA ALA A 32 -6.03 -70.93 -39.07
C ALA A 32 -5.25 -70.15 -38.00
N SER A 33 -4.67 -70.83 -37.02
CA SER A 33 -4.03 -70.22 -35.84
C SER A 33 -2.94 -69.19 -36.16
N THR A 34 -2.23 -69.35 -37.27
CA THR A 34 -1.22 -68.39 -37.75
C THR A 34 -1.85 -67.10 -38.26
N LEU A 35 -2.91 -67.19 -39.06
CA LEU A 35 -3.65 -66.03 -39.61
C LEU A 35 -4.43 -65.28 -38.52
N GLU A 36 -4.97 -66.00 -37.53
CA GLU A 36 -5.58 -65.38 -36.35
C GLU A 36 -4.57 -64.55 -35.57
N ALA A 37 -3.39 -65.10 -35.30
CA ALA A 37 -2.33 -64.40 -34.58
C ALA A 37 -1.82 -63.17 -35.33
N GLU A 38 -1.65 -63.26 -36.65
CA GLU A 38 -1.26 -62.12 -37.49
C GLU A 38 -2.33 -61.02 -37.51
N LEU A 39 -3.62 -61.38 -37.63
CA LEU A 39 -4.72 -60.42 -37.62
C LEU A 39 -4.83 -59.71 -36.27
N VAL A 40 -4.77 -60.45 -35.16
CA VAL A 40 -4.79 -59.87 -33.81
C VAL A 40 -3.59 -58.96 -33.60
N ALA A 41 -2.38 -59.35 -34.01
CA ALA A 41 -1.18 -58.53 -33.89
C ALA A 41 -1.28 -57.24 -34.72
N ALA A 42 -1.82 -57.31 -35.94
CA ALA A 42 -2.01 -56.14 -36.80
C ALA A 42 -3.03 -55.15 -36.20
N ILE A 43 -4.15 -55.66 -35.69
CA ILE A 43 -5.18 -54.86 -35.01
C ILE A 43 -4.60 -54.19 -33.77
N ASP A 44 -3.89 -54.95 -32.94
CA ASP A 44 -3.22 -54.48 -31.73
C ASP A 44 -2.19 -53.39 -32.01
N ALA A 45 -1.43 -53.52 -33.11
CA ALA A 45 -0.46 -52.51 -33.54
C ALA A 45 -1.15 -51.20 -33.94
N VAL A 46 -2.29 -51.27 -34.64
CA VAL A 46 -3.08 -50.10 -35.01
C VAL A 46 -3.65 -49.41 -33.77
N PHE A 47 -4.26 -50.15 -32.85
CA PHE A 47 -4.80 -49.59 -31.61
C PHE A 47 -3.70 -48.93 -30.77
N THR A 48 -2.54 -49.59 -30.61
CA THR A 48 -1.41 -49.04 -29.84
C THR A 48 -0.87 -47.76 -30.48
N ARG A 49 -0.80 -47.71 -31.81
CA ARG A 49 -0.41 -46.51 -32.55
C ARG A 49 -1.40 -45.36 -32.33
N HIS A 50 -2.70 -45.65 -32.38
CA HIS A 50 -3.75 -44.64 -32.21
C HIS A 50 -3.77 -44.09 -30.78
N GLU A 51 -3.63 -44.96 -29.78
CA GLU A 51 -3.55 -44.57 -28.37
C GLU A 51 -2.33 -43.65 -28.12
N ARG A 52 -1.16 -44.00 -28.68
CA ARG A 52 0.05 -43.17 -28.56
C ARG A 52 -0.16 -41.77 -29.12
N LEU A 53 -0.72 -41.66 -30.33
CA LEU A 53 -1.01 -40.37 -30.96
C LEU A 53 -2.00 -39.55 -30.13
N TRP A 54 -2.98 -40.20 -29.50
CA TRP A 54 -3.96 -39.54 -28.66
C TRP A 54 -3.32 -38.97 -27.38
N GLN A 55 -2.44 -39.74 -26.73
CA GLN A 55 -1.71 -39.27 -25.55
C GLN A 55 -0.75 -38.12 -25.89
N GLU A 56 -0.03 -38.21 -27.01
CA GLU A 56 0.86 -37.14 -27.50
C GLU A 56 0.08 -35.85 -27.77
N SER A 57 -1.01 -35.91 -28.54
CA SER A 57 -1.84 -34.75 -28.84
C SER A 57 -2.48 -34.13 -27.60
N LYS A 58 -2.92 -34.95 -26.65
CA LYS A 58 -3.47 -34.48 -25.38
C LYS A 58 -2.42 -33.75 -24.55
N GLN A 59 -1.19 -34.28 -24.51
CA GLN A 59 -0.09 -33.67 -23.77
C GLN A 59 0.33 -32.33 -24.41
N GLU A 60 0.42 -32.27 -25.73
CA GLU A 60 0.70 -31.02 -26.47
C GLU A 60 -0.36 -29.96 -26.21
N ALA A 61 -1.65 -30.33 -26.23
CA ALA A 61 -2.74 -29.40 -25.93
C ALA A 61 -2.64 -28.84 -24.50
N ILE A 62 -2.33 -29.69 -23.51
CA ILE A 62 -2.13 -29.26 -22.12
C ILE A 62 -0.94 -28.31 -21.99
N GLN A 63 0.17 -28.61 -22.67
CA GLN A 63 1.36 -27.76 -22.66
C GLN A 63 1.09 -26.40 -23.32
N ALA A 64 0.42 -26.37 -24.46
CA ALA A 64 0.04 -25.14 -25.15
C ALA A 64 -0.87 -24.25 -24.28
N LEU A 65 -1.88 -24.86 -23.64
CA LEU A 65 -2.76 -24.17 -22.68
C LEU A 65 -1.99 -23.61 -21.48
N SER A 66 -1.09 -24.41 -20.90
CA SER A 66 -0.30 -24.01 -19.73
C SER A 66 0.66 -22.86 -20.06
N SER A 67 1.30 -22.90 -21.22
CA SER A 67 2.17 -21.81 -21.71
C SER A 67 1.38 -20.52 -21.93
N GLY A 68 0.24 -20.59 -22.61
CA GLY A 68 -0.61 -19.42 -22.84
C GLY A 68 -1.15 -18.82 -21.54
N PHE A 69 -1.44 -19.64 -20.53
CA PHE A 69 -1.86 -19.18 -19.21
C PHE A 69 -0.71 -18.49 -18.46
N ALA A 70 0.51 -19.06 -18.51
CA ALA A 70 1.70 -18.46 -17.91
C ALA A 70 2.02 -17.09 -18.52
N ASP A 71 1.94 -16.95 -19.84
CA ASP A 71 2.15 -15.68 -20.54
C ASP A 71 1.11 -14.63 -20.14
N LYS A 72 -0.16 -15.03 -20.03
CA LYS A 72 -1.24 -14.13 -19.62
C LYS A 72 -1.07 -13.67 -18.17
N MET A 73 -0.66 -14.57 -17.28
CA MET A 73 -0.34 -14.23 -15.88
C MET A 73 0.86 -13.32 -15.76
N ALA A 74 1.90 -13.55 -16.57
CA ALA A 74 3.04 -12.65 -16.64
C ALA A 74 2.58 -11.24 -17.01
N ARG A 75 1.79 -11.07 -18.08
CA ARG A 75 1.25 -9.77 -18.50
C ARG A 75 0.43 -9.07 -17.42
N VAL A 76 -0.50 -9.79 -16.78
CA VAL A 76 -1.33 -9.23 -15.70
C VAL A 76 -0.46 -8.78 -14.52
N LYS A 77 0.56 -9.58 -14.15
CA LYS A 77 1.51 -9.21 -13.09
C LYS A 77 2.29 -7.94 -13.44
N THR A 78 2.75 -7.79 -14.69
CA THR A 78 3.45 -6.59 -15.13
C THR A 78 2.56 -5.36 -15.09
N GLU A 79 1.30 -5.49 -15.54
CA GLU A 79 0.31 -4.39 -15.53
C GLU A 79 -0.04 -3.95 -14.10
N LEU A 80 -0.22 -4.91 -13.18
CA LEU A 80 -0.48 -4.63 -11.77
C LEU A 80 0.71 -3.93 -11.11
N SER A 81 1.92 -4.41 -11.36
CA SER A 81 3.15 -3.79 -10.84
C SER A 81 3.35 -2.35 -11.36
N ALA A 82 2.97 -2.07 -12.60
CA ALA A 82 3.02 -0.73 -13.17
C ALA A 82 1.98 0.22 -12.53
N ARG A 83 0.78 -0.29 -12.22
CA ARG A 83 -0.24 0.47 -11.47
C ARG A 83 0.24 0.78 -10.05
N ASP A 84 0.83 -0.17 -9.34
CA ASP A 84 1.33 0.02 -7.97
C ASP A 84 2.45 1.08 -7.89
N ALA A 85 3.34 1.11 -8.88
CA ALA A 85 4.38 2.14 -8.98
C ALA A 85 3.79 3.55 -9.13
N THR A 86 2.72 3.67 -9.92
CA THR A 86 2.01 4.94 -10.14
C THR A 86 1.29 5.39 -8.87
N VAL A 87 0.55 4.49 -8.21
CA VAL A 87 -0.11 4.76 -6.92
C VAL A 87 0.89 5.23 -5.87
N SER A 88 2.03 4.55 -5.75
CA SER A 88 3.09 4.92 -4.80
C SER A 88 3.69 6.30 -5.08
N SER A 89 3.81 6.70 -6.35
CA SER A 89 4.29 8.05 -6.72
C SER A 89 3.27 9.13 -6.37
N ILE A 90 1.98 8.86 -6.55
CA ILE A 90 0.88 9.77 -6.21
C ILE A 90 0.78 9.93 -4.69
N SER A 91 0.86 8.84 -3.92
CA SER A 91 0.85 8.90 -2.45
C SER A 91 1.99 9.77 -1.91
N ARG A 92 3.23 9.58 -2.39
CA ARG A 92 4.36 10.44 -1.99
C ARG A 92 4.16 11.90 -2.36
N TYR A 93 3.57 12.18 -3.53
CA TYR A 93 3.26 13.55 -3.93
C TYR A 93 2.22 14.19 -2.99
N PHE A 94 1.16 13.46 -2.63
CA PHE A 94 0.18 13.94 -1.66
C PHE A 94 0.78 14.12 -0.28
N GLU A 95 1.62 13.20 0.20
CA GLU A 95 2.32 13.33 1.48
C GLU A 95 3.22 14.57 1.51
N ALA A 96 3.99 14.82 0.44
CA ALA A 96 4.83 16.00 0.32
C ALA A 96 4.01 17.30 0.26
N LEU A 97 2.89 17.29 -0.47
CA LEU A 97 1.99 18.45 -0.57
C LEU A 97 1.27 18.72 0.75
N VAL A 98 0.81 17.67 1.44
CA VAL A 98 0.27 17.78 2.79
C VAL A 98 1.33 18.35 3.70
N ALA A 99 2.56 17.82 3.72
CA ALA A 99 3.65 18.35 4.55
C ALA A 99 3.95 19.84 4.27
N ASP A 100 3.98 20.28 3.00
CA ASP A 100 4.15 21.69 2.63
C ASP A 100 2.96 22.57 3.06
N LEU A 101 1.73 22.07 2.94
CA LEU A 101 0.53 22.76 3.43
C LEU A 101 0.50 22.82 4.96
N THR A 102 0.90 21.74 5.64
CA THR A 102 1.02 21.71 7.10
C THR A 102 2.10 22.70 7.52
N ASP A 103 3.28 22.73 6.91
CA ASP A 103 4.35 23.70 7.19
C ASP A 103 3.93 25.17 6.96
N LYS A 104 3.14 25.46 5.91
CA LYS A 104 2.53 26.79 5.71
C LYS A 104 1.45 27.11 6.73
N SER A 105 0.76 26.10 7.25
CA SER A 105 -0.25 26.20 8.30
C SER A 105 0.34 26.29 9.71
N HIS A 106 1.66 26.41 9.86
CA HIS A 106 2.34 26.38 11.15
C HIS A 106 2.89 27.72 11.62
N ARG A 107 2.93 28.70 10.72
CA ARG A 107 3.52 30.01 10.99
C ARG A 107 2.54 31.13 10.68
N ASP A 108 2.59 32.19 11.47
CA ASP A 108 1.88 33.43 11.14
C ASP A 108 2.51 34.09 9.91
N PRO A 109 1.73 34.43 8.87
CA PRO A 109 2.28 34.89 7.60
C PRO A 109 3.01 36.23 7.69
N LYS A 110 2.63 37.11 8.63
CA LYS A 110 3.20 38.45 8.80
C LYS A 110 4.51 38.42 9.61
N THR A 111 4.61 37.55 10.60
CA THR A 111 5.75 37.54 11.55
C THR A 111 6.68 36.36 11.38
N LYS A 112 6.24 35.30 10.71
CA LYS A 112 6.88 33.98 10.62
C LYS A 112 7.08 33.28 11.96
N LEU A 113 6.53 33.83 13.04
CA LEU A 113 6.44 33.15 14.33
C LEU A 113 5.52 31.94 14.19
N MET A 114 5.54 31.04 15.17
CA MET A 114 4.52 29.99 15.20
C MET A 114 3.14 30.62 15.28
N ASN A 115 2.16 29.98 14.64
CA ASN A 115 0.79 30.29 14.98
C ASN A 115 0.40 29.58 16.28
N PHE A 116 -0.76 29.95 16.80
CA PHE A 116 -1.26 29.40 18.05
C PHE A 116 -1.36 27.87 18.05
N GLY A 117 -1.78 27.26 16.93
CA GLY A 117 -1.89 25.81 16.80
C GLY A 117 -0.55 25.12 17.05
N ARG A 118 0.51 25.57 16.37
CA ARG A 118 1.84 24.97 16.55
C ARG A 118 2.48 25.24 17.89
N PHE A 119 2.26 26.42 18.44
CA PHE A 119 2.71 26.74 19.79
C PHE A 119 2.12 25.77 20.81
N THR A 120 0.82 25.48 20.67
CA THR A 120 0.12 24.54 21.57
C THR A 120 0.66 23.12 21.43
N GLU A 121 0.86 22.63 20.20
CA GLU A 121 1.45 21.30 19.96
C GLU A 121 2.86 21.17 20.56
N GLN A 122 3.69 22.20 20.43
CA GLN A 122 5.04 22.20 21.01
C GLN A 122 5.01 22.30 22.53
N LEU A 123 4.12 23.12 23.09
CA LEU A 123 3.91 23.23 24.54
C LEU A 123 3.45 21.89 25.13
N GLU A 124 2.49 21.21 24.50
CA GLU A 124 2.04 19.89 24.94
C GLU A 124 3.16 18.85 24.89
N SER A 125 3.95 18.85 23.82
CA SER A 125 5.12 17.97 23.69
C SER A 125 6.15 18.24 24.78
N PHE A 126 6.43 19.52 25.04
CA PHE A 126 7.35 19.97 26.08
C PHE A 126 6.89 19.54 27.48
N LEU A 127 5.61 19.78 27.81
CA LEU A 127 5.01 19.35 29.09
C LEU A 127 4.98 17.82 29.25
N ALA A 128 4.79 17.07 28.16
CA ALA A 128 4.82 15.60 28.18
C ALA A 128 6.23 15.04 28.41
N LEU A 129 7.27 15.71 27.89
CA LEU A 129 8.68 15.35 28.07
C LEU A 129 9.20 15.71 29.48
N GLU A 130 8.77 16.85 30.04
CA GLU A 130 9.24 17.38 31.33
C GLU A 130 8.48 16.84 32.56
N GLN A 131 8.13 15.55 32.61
CA GLN A 131 7.51 14.93 33.81
C GLN A 131 8.43 14.88 35.06
N ARG A 132 9.60 15.52 35.05
CA ARG A 132 10.58 15.52 36.16
C ARG A 132 11.05 16.93 36.53
N GLY A 133 10.17 17.71 37.15
CA GLY A 133 10.57 18.72 38.15
C GLY A 133 11.06 20.07 37.63
N ARG A 134 10.74 20.47 36.40
CA ARG A 134 10.96 21.83 35.89
C ARG A 134 9.66 22.63 35.89
N TRP A 135 9.76 23.93 36.16
CA TRP A 135 8.64 24.87 36.11
C TRP A 135 8.79 25.71 34.85
N CYS A 136 7.73 25.80 34.04
CA CYS A 136 7.68 26.68 32.88
C CYS A 136 6.72 27.85 33.14
N ALA A 137 7.04 29.02 32.60
CA ALA A 137 6.15 30.18 32.59
C ALA A 137 5.73 30.47 31.15
N ILE A 138 4.49 30.91 30.96
CA ILE A 138 4.02 31.38 29.65
C ILE A 138 3.78 32.88 29.78
N GLY A 139 4.44 33.65 28.91
CA GLY A 139 4.26 35.08 28.77
C GLY A 139 3.25 35.39 27.67
N LEU A 140 2.25 36.23 27.98
CA LEU A 140 1.33 36.79 27.00
C LEU A 140 1.55 38.30 26.91
N VAL A 141 1.69 38.81 25.70
CA VAL A 141 1.95 40.23 25.42
C VAL A 141 0.96 40.74 24.38
N ASP A 142 0.40 41.92 24.63
CA ASP A 142 -0.48 42.63 23.71
C ASP A 142 0.05 44.04 23.43
N ILE A 143 -0.05 44.49 22.18
CA ILE A 143 0.40 45.84 21.78
C ILE A 143 -0.69 46.86 22.14
N THR A 144 -0.49 47.54 23.27
CA THR A 144 -1.44 48.56 23.74
C THR A 144 -1.70 49.65 22.68
N GLY A 145 -2.97 49.86 22.34
CA GLY A 145 -3.40 50.93 21.44
C GLY A 145 -3.12 50.66 19.95
N PHE A 146 -2.83 49.41 19.54
CA PHE A 146 -2.50 49.06 18.16
C PHE A 146 -3.54 49.53 17.12
N LYS A 147 -4.83 49.47 17.45
CA LYS A 147 -5.91 49.97 16.58
C LYS A 147 -5.75 51.45 16.25
N TRP A 148 -5.37 52.28 17.22
CA TRP A 148 -5.14 53.71 16.98
C TRP A 148 -4.01 53.93 15.98
N TYR A 149 -2.91 53.18 16.08
CA TYR A 149 -1.81 53.26 15.12
C TYR A 149 -2.24 52.84 13.71
N ASN A 150 -3.06 51.78 13.59
CA ASN A 150 -3.62 51.37 12.29
C ASN A 150 -4.53 52.45 11.69
N ASP A 151 -5.39 53.06 12.51
CA ASP A 151 -6.36 54.04 12.06
C ASP A 151 -5.68 55.39 11.71
N ALA A 152 -4.63 55.77 12.44
CA ALA A 152 -3.91 57.03 12.24
C ALA A 152 -2.82 56.96 11.15
N LEU A 153 -2.13 55.82 11.00
CA LEU A 153 -0.94 55.69 10.15
C LEU A 153 -1.11 54.66 9.01
N GLY A 154 -2.25 53.98 8.97
CA GLY A 154 -2.59 52.98 7.96
C GLY A 154 -2.05 51.58 8.26
N HIS A 155 -2.71 50.57 7.69
CA HIS A 155 -2.44 49.16 7.97
C HIS A 155 -1.01 48.72 7.65
N ALA A 156 -0.37 49.32 6.65
CA ALA A 156 1.02 49.00 6.29
C ALA A 156 2.00 49.34 7.43
N VAL A 157 1.75 50.43 8.17
CA VAL A 157 2.55 50.80 9.34
C VAL A 157 2.27 49.84 10.50
N GLY A 158 1.01 49.45 10.71
CA GLY A 158 0.67 48.43 11.70
C GLY A 158 1.33 47.07 11.45
N VAL A 159 1.41 46.63 10.19
CA VAL A 159 2.14 45.41 9.83
C VAL A 159 3.61 45.51 10.23
N ARG A 160 4.27 46.64 9.96
CA ARG A 160 5.68 46.86 10.35
C ARG A 160 5.88 46.88 11.87
N ILE A 161 4.91 47.41 12.63
CA ILE A 161 4.92 47.38 14.10
C ILE A 161 4.88 45.91 14.57
N ILE A 162 3.96 45.11 14.05
CA ILE A 162 3.84 43.68 14.38
C ILE A 162 5.14 42.93 14.02
N GLU A 163 5.70 43.15 12.83
CA GLU A 163 6.97 42.54 12.40
C GLU A 163 8.12 42.90 13.35
N ARG A 164 8.19 44.17 13.78
CA ARG A 164 9.23 44.62 14.69
C ARG A 164 9.08 44.01 16.09
N VAL A 165 7.86 43.90 16.61
CA VAL A 165 7.60 43.25 17.91
C VAL A 165 7.97 41.77 17.84
N ALA A 166 7.61 41.08 16.76
CA ALA A 166 8.00 39.68 16.55
C ALA A 166 9.52 39.49 16.53
N GLN A 167 10.25 40.41 15.89
CA GLN A 167 11.70 40.39 15.90
C GLN A 167 12.28 40.63 17.30
N LEU A 168 11.75 41.63 18.02
CA LEU A 168 12.19 41.92 19.40
C LEU A 168 11.95 40.73 20.33
N LEU A 169 10.82 40.04 20.21
CA LEU A 169 10.56 38.83 20.98
C LEU A 169 11.63 37.76 20.71
N ARG A 170 11.95 37.45 19.45
CA ARG A 170 13.02 36.50 19.10
C ARG A 170 14.40 36.92 19.61
N GLU A 171 14.69 38.21 19.65
CA GLU A 171 16.00 38.73 20.03
C GLU A 171 16.20 38.76 21.56
N GLN A 172 15.13 39.09 22.30
CA GLN A 172 15.17 39.39 23.73
C GLN A 172 14.70 38.25 24.61
N VAL A 173 13.88 37.34 24.08
CA VAL A 173 13.39 36.18 24.80
C VAL A 173 14.07 34.96 24.19
N ARG A 174 15.01 34.36 24.91
CA ARG A 174 15.61 33.09 24.53
C ARG A 174 14.91 31.98 25.29
N SER A 175 14.67 30.85 24.64
CA SER A 175 14.02 29.69 25.26
C SER A 175 14.75 29.17 26.51
N ASP A 176 16.05 29.49 26.65
CA ASP A 176 16.87 29.13 27.82
C ASP A 176 16.72 30.12 29.00
N ASP A 177 16.21 31.33 28.76
CA ASP A 177 16.06 32.36 29.81
C ASP A 177 14.77 32.18 30.64
N LEU A 178 13.81 31.38 30.14
CA LEU A 178 12.47 31.25 30.74
C LEU A 178 12.15 29.87 31.34
N LEU A 179 13.04 28.89 31.13
CA LEU A 179 13.07 27.68 31.94
C LEU A 179 13.56 28.07 33.34
N ALA A 180 12.63 28.17 34.29
CA ALA A 180 12.91 28.67 35.63
C ALA A 180 14.06 27.91 36.29
N GLN A 181 15.22 28.57 36.31
CA GLN A 181 16.40 28.42 37.16
C GLN A 181 16.71 27.02 37.70
N GLU A 182 17.76 26.44 37.13
CA GLU A 182 18.48 25.26 37.61
C GLU A 182 18.74 25.32 39.13
N ARG A 183 18.50 24.19 39.80
CA ARG A 183 19.18 23.90 41.08
C ARG A 183 20.69 23.99 40.84
N PRO A 184 21.47 24.67 41.71
CA PRO A 184 22.92 24.74 41.54
C PRO A 184 23.52 23.34 41.70
N GLY A 185 24.00 22.75 40.60
CA GLY A 185 24.68 21.45 40.60
C GLY A 185 24.50 20.57 39.37
N ALA A 186 23.61 20.88 38.44
CA ALA A 186 23.40 20.08 37.24
C ALA A 186 23.95 20.77 35.99
N ARG A 187 25.28 20.82 35.86
CA ARG A 187 25.90 21.24 34.60
C ARG A 187 26.01 20.02 33.67
N ALA A 188 25.75 20.28 32.39
CA ALA A 188 26.05 19.48 31.19
C ALA A 188 25.02 18.43 30.79
N ILE A 189 24.14 18.81 29.85
CA ILE A 189 23.74 17.94 28.74
C ILE A 189 23.44 18.81 27.51
N ASP A 190 24.27 18.64 26.48
CA ASP A 190 24.07 18.89 25.04
C ASP A 190 23.73 20.30 24.52
N GLU A 191 24.76 21.02 24.06
CA GLU A 191 24.67 22.24 23.23
C GLU A 191 24.08 22.02 21.82
N GLU A 192 23.71 20.77 21.47
CA GLU A 192 23.26 20.41 20.12
C GLU A 192 21.73 20.37 19.95
N HIS A 193 20.97 20.43 21.06
CA HIS A 193 19.52 20.61 21.03
C HIS A 193 19.18 22.08 21.29
N ARG A 194 19.34 22.92 20.26
CA ARG A 194 18.83 24.29 20.26
C ARG A 194 17.34 24.24 20.63
N ASN A 195 17.03 24.60 21.88
CA ASN A 195 15.70 24.63 22.45
C ASN A 195 14.77 25.39 21.47
N PRO A 196 13.64 24.80 21.01
CA PRO A 196 12.85 25.40 19.94
C PRO A 196 12.46 26.83 20.32
N ASP A 197 12.55 27.76 19.36
CA ASP A 197 12.08 29.14 19.51
C ASP A 197 10.57 29.11 19.82
N LEU A 198 10.17 29.04 21.09
CA LEU A 198 8.78 28.94 21.54
C LEU A 198 8.09 30.30 21.52
N HIS A 199 8.13 30.97 20.37
CA HIS A 199 7.51 32.27 20.14
C HIS A 199 6.35 32.15 19.16
N ALA A 200 5.20 32.71 19.51
CA ALA A 200 3.99 32.60 18.72
C ALA A 200 3.20 33.91 18.64
N ARG A 201 2.41 34.03 17.58
CA ARG A 201 1.40 35.08 17.42
C ARG A 201 0.02 34.45 17.31
N PHE A 202 -0.92 34.91 18.13
CA PHE A 202 -2.27 34.35 18.17
C PHE A 202 -3.15 35.00 17.09
N GLY A 203 -2.86 36.26 16.79
CA GLY A 203 -3.57 37.08 15.82
C GLY A 203 -3.47 38.55 16.22
N GLY A 204 -3.84 39.48 15.33
CA GLY A 204 -3.87 40.91 15.69
C GLY A 204 -2.54 41.41 16.27
N ASP A 205 -2.61 41.90 17.50
CA ASP A 205 -1.58 42.48 18.35
C ASP A 205 -1.07 41.56 19.48
N GLU A 206 -1.57 40.31 19.55
CA GLU A 206 -1.31 39.39 20.65
C GLU A 206 -0.18 38.38 20.33
N PHE A 207 0.76 38.27 21.25
CA PHE A 207 1.93 37.40 21.17
C PHE A 207 2.08 36.55 22.43
N CYS A 208 2.63 35.35 22.25
CA CYS A 208 2.87 34.40 23.33
C CYS A 208 4.30 33.86 23.24
N PHE A 209 4.91 33.60 24.37
CA PHE A 209 6.20 32.95 24.45
C PHE A 209 6.33 32.10 25.72
N LEU A 210 7.17 31.08 25.66
CA LEU A 210 7.54 30.25 26.81
C LEU A 210 8.99 30.48 27.20
#